data_AF-A0A167JP93-F1
#
_entry.id   AF-A0A167JP93-F1
#
_cell.length_a   1.000
_cell.length_b   1.000
_cell.length_c   1.000
_cell.angle_alpha   90.00
_cell.angle_beta   90.00
_cell.angle_gamma   90.00
#
_symmetry.space_group_name_H-M   'P 1'
#
loop_
_entity.id
_entity.type
_entity.pdbx_description
1 polymer ?
#
loop_
_entity_poly.entity_id
_entity_poly.type
_entity_poly.pdbx_seq_one_letter_code
_entity_poly.pdbx_strand_id
1 'polypeptide(L)'
;MNAERLSSSVVQQLSSRLKLDPRLVPVLGERVRLEPRWWALGEPYISGAVNLLQGNVDVSFRIQGSRGKGTLYFTSIRQEKGAPFTILRFKVICDDGTVVSLLPNES
;
A
#
# COMPACT_ATOMS: atom_id res chain seq x y z
N MET A 1 -8.40 -14.96 -1.98
CA MET A 1 -9.18 -14.17 -2.98
C MET A 1 -8.90 -12.68 -2.82
N ASN A 2 -9.24 -11.83 -3.80
CA ASN A 2 -9.04 -10.37 -3.69
C ASN A 2 -9.81 -9.77 -2.50
N ALA A 3 -11.07 -10.20 -2.30
CA ALA A 3 -11.91 -9.74 -1.20
C ALA A 3 -11.25 -9.95 0.18
N GLU A 4 -10.60 -11.09 0.40
CA GLU A 4 -9.87 -11.39 1.64
C GLU A 4 -8.65 -10.47 1.84
N ARG A 5 -7.93 -10.15 0.74
CA ARG A 5 -6.80 -9.21 0.82
C ARG A 5 -7.28 -7.80 1.11
N LEU A 6 -8.38 -7.37 0.48
CA LEU A 6 -8.99 -6.07 0.69
C LEU A 6 -9.52 -5.89 2.13
N SER A 7 -10.08 -6.96 2.72
CA SER A 7 -10.53 -6.97 4.11
C SER A 7 -9.41 -7.23 5.13
N SER A 8 -8.20 -7.54 4.68
CA SER A 8 -7.07 -7.81 5.58
C SER A 8 -6.70 -6.59 6.42
N SER A 9 -6.36 -6.83 7.69
CA SER A 9 -5.94 -5.78 8.62
C SER A 9 -4.72 -5.00 8.10
N VAL A 10 -3.80 -5.68 7.39
CA VAL A 10 -2.62 -5.04 6.80
C VAL A 10 -3.01 -4.02 5.73
N VAL A 11 -3.88 -4.38 4.79
CA VAL A 11 -4.32 -3.46 3.74
C VAL A 11 -5.12 -2.28 4.32
N GLN A 12 -5.96 -2.53 5.33
CA GLN A 12 -6.68 -1.46 6.02
C GLN A 12 -5.75 -0.49 6.76
N GLN A 13 -4.72 -1.01 7.45
CA GLN A 13 -3.71 -0.18 8.10
C GLN A 13 -2.90 0.64 7.08
N LEU A 14 -2.48 0.03 5.97
CA LEU A 14 -1.80 0.74 4.89
C LEU A 14 -2.67 1.85 4.32
N SER A 15 -3.95 1.57 4.01
CA SER A 15 -4.91 2.56 3.50
C SER A 15 -5.08 3.74 4.46
N SER A 16 -5.24 3.47 5.75
CA SER A 16 -5.34 4.52 6.78
C SER A 16 -4.06 5.34 6.92
N ARG A 17 -2.89 4.71 6.85
CA ARG A 17 -1.60 5.42 6.90
C ARG A 17 -1.40 6.32 5.68
N LEU A 18 -1.73 5.85 4.48
CA LEU A 18 -1.60 6.64 3.24
C LEU A 18 -2.52 7.87 3.23
N LYS A 19 -3.71 7.75 3.80
CA LYS A 19 -4.63 8.90 3.95
C LYS A 19 -4.04 10.05 4.77
N LEU A 20 -3.18 9.72 5.73
CA LEU A 20 -2.63 10.66 6.71
C LEU A 20 -1.18 11.05 6.41
N ASP A 21 -0.54 10.45 5.41
CA ASP A 21 0.88 10.68 5.14
C ASP A 21 1.09 12.01 4.38
N PRO A 22 1.70 13.03 5.01
CA PRO A 22 1.86 14.34 4.40
C PRO A 22 2.78 14.32 3.17
N ARG A 23 3.65 13.31 3.05
CA ARG A 23 4.57 13.17 1.90
C ARG A 23 3.84 12.89 0.60
N LEU A 24 2.60 12.39 0.66
CA LEU A 24 1.79 12.11 -0.53
C LEU A 24 0.98 13.32 -1.00
N VAL A 25 0.76 14.32 -0.15
CA VAL A 25 -0.04 15.50 -0.52
C VAL A 25 0.56 16.25 -1.70
N PRO A 26 1.88 16.55 -1.76
CA PRO A 26 2.47 17.25 -2.89
C PRO A 26 2.28 16.54 -4.24
N VAL A 27 2.30 15.20 -4.24
CA VAL A 27 2.30 14.39 -5.48
C VAL A 27 0.92 13.89 -5.89
N LEU A 28 0.07 13.49 -4.94
CA LEU A 28 -1.26 12.90 -5.21
C LEU A 28 -2.41 13.85 -4.85
N GLY A 29 -2.14 14.89 -4.06
CA GLY A 29 -3.15 15.78 -3.49
C GLY A 29 -3.82 15.20 -2.25
N GLU A 30 -4.93 15.82 -1.85
CA GLU A 30 -5.73 15.39 -0.70
C GLU A 30 -6.57 14.13 -0.99
N ARG A 31 -7.16 13.56 0.09
CA ARG A 31 -8.16 12.48 0.03
C ARG A 31 -7.65 11.22 -0.67
N VAL A 32 -6.39 10.86 -0.42
CA VAL A 32 -5.78 9.62 -0.93
C VAL A 32 -6.62 8.42 -0.52
N ARG A 33 -7.03 7.60 -1.50
CA ARG A 33 -7.86 6.41 -1.30
C ARG A 33 -7.46 5.32 -2.29
N LEU A 34 -7.92 4.09 -2.04
CA LEU A 34 -7.79 3.01 -3.00
C LEU A 34 -8.50 3.38 -4.32
N GLU A 35 -7.86 3.11 -5.46
CA GLU A 35 -8.44 3.35 -6.77
C GLU A 35 -9.41 2.21 -7.14
N PRO A 36 -10.69 2.52 -7.43
CA PRO A 36 -11.64 1.53 -7.93
C PRO A 36 -11.25 1.05 -9.33
N ARG A 37 -11.49 -0.23 -9.65
CA ARG A 37 -11.20 -0.79 -10.98
C ARG A 37 -12.49 -1.19 -11.70
N TRP A 38 -12.68 -0.68 -12.92
CA TRP A 38 -13.88 -0.95 -13.73
C TRP A 38 -14.07 -2.45 -14.00
N TRP A 39 -12.99 -3.17 -14.31
CA TRP A 39 -13.00 -4.60 -14.56
C TRP A 39 -13.24 -5.45 -13.29
N ALA A 40 -13.16 -4.84 -12.11
CA ALA A 40 -13.44 -5.47 -10.81
C ALA A 40 -14.74 -4.93 -10.19
N LEU A 41 -15.73 -4.54 -11.02
CA LEU A 41 -17.02 -4.00 -10.57
C LEU A 41 -16.89 -2.77 -9.65
N GLY A 42 -15.83 -1.98 -9.84
CA GLY A 42 -15.54 -0.82 -9.00
C GLY A 42 -14.79 -1.14 -7.71
N GLU A 43 -14.51 -2.40 -7.39
CA GLU A 43 -13.66 -2.74 -6.26
C GLU A 43 -12.18 -2.43 -6.53
N PRO A 44 -11.42 -2.03 -5.51
CA PRO A 44 -9.97 -2.00 -5.62
C PRO A 44 -9.39 -3.40 -5.78
N TYR A 45 -8.36 -3.50 -6.61
CA TYR A 45 -7.62 -4.74 -6.78
C TYR A 45 -6.30 -4.71 -6.00
N ILE A 46 -6.12 -5.71 -5.13
CA ILE A 46 -4.90 -5.95 -4.37
C ILE A 46 -4.14 -7.11 -5.01
N SER A 47 -2.97 -6.80 -5.56
CA SER A 47 -2.02 -7.78 -6.08
C SER A 47 -1.10 -8.26 -4.97
N GLY A 48 -0.63 -9.50 -5.08
CA GLY A 48 0.31 -10.11 -4.13
C GLY A 48 -0.36 -10.94 -3.02
N ALA A 49 0.33 -11.10 -1.90
CA ALA A 49 -0.04 -12.02 -0.83
C ALA A 49 0.11 -11.40 0.56
N VAL A 50 -0.79 -11.78 1.47
CA VAL A 50 -0.77 -11.42 2.88
C VAL A 50 -0.73 -12.72 3.68
N ASN A 51 0.47 -13.17 4.05
CA ASN A 51 0.68 -14.44 4.76
C ASN A 51 1.28 -14.17 6.14
N LEU A 52 0.45 -13.68 7.08
CA LEU A 52 0.88 -13.35 8.43
C LEU A 52 1.47 -14.55 9.20
N LEU A 53 0.91 -15.76 8.99
CA LEU A 53 1.40 -16.99 9.64
C LEU A 53 2.78 -17.42 9.14
N GLN A 54 3.05 -17.27 7.85
CA GLN A 54 4.37 -17.54 7.27
C GLN A 54 5.32 -16.35 7.45
N GLY A 55 4.79 -15.21 7.89
CA GLY A 55 5.61 -14.04 8.16
C GLY A 55 5.98 -13.24 6.93
N ASN A 56 5.22 -13.36 5.84
CA ASN A 56 5.49 -12.67 4.59
C ASN A 56 4.27 -11.86 4.16
N VAL A 57 4.49 -10.59 3.86
CA VAL A 57 3.51 -9.74 3.19
C VAL A 57 4.21 -9.07 2.02
N ASP A 58 3.67 -9.27 0.83
CA ASP A 58 4.10 -8.55 -0.37
C ASP A 58 2.87 -8.18 -1.17
N VAL A 59 2.50 -6.91 -1.16
CA VAL A 59 1.29 -6.41 -1.80
C VAL A 59 1.56 -5.16 -2.61
N SER A 60 0.80 -5.01 -3.68
CA SER A 60 0.72 -3.77 -4.43
C SER A 60 -0.72 -3.48 -4.83
N PHE A 61 -1.08 -2.20 -4.78
CA PHE A 61 -2.41 -1.75 -5.15
C PHE A 61 -2.41 -0.28 -5.53
N ARG A 62 -3.45 0.10 -6.27
CA ARG A 62 -3.59 1.45 -6.76
C ARG A 62 -4.21 2.37 -5.74
N ILE A 63 -3.73 3.60 -5.75
CA ILE A 63 -4.26 4.70 -4.99
C ILE A 63 -4.49 5.91 -5.89
N GLN A 64 -5.47 6.72 -5.52
CA GLN A 64 -5.76 7.99 -6.15
C GLN A 64 -5.98 9.05 -5.07
N GLY A 65 -5.40 10.23 -5.27
CA GLY A 65 -5.78 11.44 -4.57
C GLY A 65 -6.61 12.36 -5.46
N SER A 66 -6.76 13.61 -5.03
CA SER A 66 -7.48 14.66 -5.77
C SER A 66 -6.75 15.17 -7.01
N ARG A 67 -5.42 14.99 -7.09
CA ARG A 67 -4.58 15.53 -8.18
C ARG A 67 -3.88 14.46 -9.02
N GLY A 68 -3.67 13.29 -8.44
CA GLY A 68 -2.87 12.25 -9.10
C GLY A 68 -3.23 10.84 -8.66
N LYS A 69 -2.60 9.88 -9.31
CA LYS A 69 -2.73 8.46 -9.02
C LYS A 69 -1.35 7.81 -8.96
N GLY A 70 -1.30 6.66 -8.30
CA GLY A 70 -0.06 5.89 -8.20
C GLY A 70 -0.30 4.48 -7.71
N THR A 71 0.79 3.72 -7.63
CA THR A 71 0.80 2.35 -7.13
C THR A 71 1.62 2.30 -5.85
N LEU A 72 0.99 1.81 -4.77
CA LEU A 72 1.71 1.43 -3.56
C LEU A 72 2.43 0.10 -3.79
N TYR A 73 3.66 0.02 -3.32
CA TYR A 73 4.39 -1.23 -3.13
C TYR A 73 4.78 -1.38 -1.66
N PHE A 74 4.32 -2.47 -1.04
CA PHE A 74 4.62 -2.79 0.34
C PHE A 74 5.11 -4.23 0.47
N THR A 75 6.30 -4.39 1.03
CA THR A 75 6.89 -5.70 1.33
C THR A 75 7.41 -5.69 2.75
N SER A 76 7.01 -6.68 3.55
CA SER A 76 7.41 -6.86 4.94
C SER A 76 7.57 -8.33 5.27
N ILE A 77 8.63 -8.68 6.01
CA ILE A 77 8.95 -10.05 6.40
C ILE A 77 9.26 -10.14 7.90
N ARG A 78 9.00 -11.28 8.52
CA ARG A 78 9.65 -11.66 9.80
C ARG A 78 10.54 -12.88 9.52
N GLN A 79 11.76 -12.85 10.07
CA GLN A 79 12.73 -13.92 9.86
C GLN A 79 12.33 -15.21 10.60
N GLU A 80 11.71 -15.07 11.77
CA GLU A 80 11.36 -16.20 12.64
C GLU A 80 9.99 -16.00 13.31
N LYS A 81 9.38 -17.08 13.81
CA LYS A 81 8.13 -16.99 14.58
C LYS A 81 8.38 -16.19 15.87
N GLY A 82 7.59 -15.13 16.06
CA GLY A 82 7.72 -14.24 17.22
C GLY A 82 8.67 -13.06 17.01
N ALA A 83 9.48 -13.06 15.95
CA ALA A 83 10.29 -11.91 15.58
C ALA A 83 9.42 -10.76 15.04
N PRO A 84 9.84 -9.50 15.22
CA PRO A 84 9.15 -8.35 14.65
C PRO A 84 9.22 -8.37 13.11
N PHE A 85 8.19 -7.79 12.48
CA PHE A 85 8.19 -7.58 11.04
C PHE A 85 9.15 -6.45 10.65
N THR A 86 9.98 -6.71 9.64
CA THR A 86 10.87 -5.74 9.00
C THR A 86 10.28 -5.31 7.67
N ILE A 87 10.06 -4.01 7.50
CA ILE A 87 9.58 -3.44 6.25
C ILE A 87 10.77 -3.33 5.28
N LEU A 88 10.73 -4.11 4.20
CA LEU A 88 11.76 -4.09 3.15
C LEU A 88 11.44 -3.08 2.06
N ARG A 89 10.16 -2.84 1.81
CA ARG A 89 9.68 -1.91 0.79
C ARG A 89 8.45 -1.20 1.29
N PHE A 90 8.46 0.11 1.24
CA PHE A 90 7.26 0.91 1.40
C PHE A 90 7.42 2.18 0.58
N LYS A 91 6.82 2.19 -0.61
CA LYS A 91 6.90 3.34 -1.52
C LYS A 91 5.68 3.45 -2.40
N VAL A 92 5.43 4.66 -2.87
CA VAL A 92 4.43 4.95 -3.90
C VAL A 92 5.18 5.39 -5.16
N ILE A 93 4.80 4.80 -6.30
CA ILE A 93 5.23 5.27 -7.62
C ILE A 93 4.00 5.92 -8.26
N CYS A 94 4.09 7.23 -8.48
CA CYS A 94 3.05 8.02 -9.13
C CYS A 94 3.06 7.80 -10.64
N ASP A 95 1.93 8.05 -11.31
CA ASP A 95 1.80 7.83 -12.77
C ASP A 95 2.68 8.78 -13.60
N ASP A 96 3.13 9.90 -13.01
CA ASP A 96 4.09 10.83 -13.58
C ASP A 96 5.56 10.38 -13.43
N GLY A 97 5.80 9.23 -12.80
CA GLY A 97 7.12 8.68 -12.52
C GLY A 97 7.72 9.10 -11.17
N THR A 98 7.07 10.00 -10.41
CA THR A 98 7.57 10.43 -9.10
C THR A 98 7.52 9.27 -8.10
N VAL A 99 8.65 9.01 -7.44
CA VAL A 99 8.77 7.96 -6.43
C VAL A 99 8.83 8.60 -5.04
N VAL A 100 7.91 8.20 -4.17
CA VAL A 100 7.87 8.62 -2.76
C VAL A 100 8.17 7.43 -1.88
N SER A 101 9.31 7.48 -1.17
CA SER A 101 9.60 6.49 -0.12
C SER A 101 8.80 6.83 1.14
N LEU A 102 8.18 5.80 1.71
CA LEU A 102 7.38 5.88 2.92
C LEU A 102 8.00 5.12 4.08
N LEU A 103 9.23 4.63 3.91
CA LEU A 103 10.00 4.02 4.98
C LEU A 103 10.14 5.02 6.15
N PRO A 104 10.08 4.54 7.40
CA PRO A 104 10.12 5.41 8.58
C PRO A 104 11.49 6.06 8.83
N ASN A 105 12.58 5.56 8.21
CA ASN A 105 13.95 5.96 8.54
C ASN A 105 14.76 6.47 7.33
N GLU A 106 14.12 6.91 6.26
CA GLU A 106 14.81 7.62 5.19
C GLU A 106 14.56 9.12 5.38
N SER A 107 15.42 9.73 6.21
CA SER A 107 15.55 11.18 6.40
C SER A 107 16.63 11.74 5.49
#